data_AF-A0A7D3XKJ0-F1
#
_entry.id   AF-A0A7D3XKJ0-F1
#
_cell.length_a   1.000
_cell.length_b   1.000
_cell.length_c   1.000
_cell.angle_alpha   90.00
_cell.angle_beta   90.00
_cell.angle_gamma   90.00
#
_symmetry.space_group_name_H-M   'P 1'
#
loop_
_entity.id
_entity.type
_entity.pdbx_description
1 polymer ?
#
loop_
_entity_poly.entity_id
_entity_poly.type
_entity_poly.pdbx_seq_one_letter_code
_entity_poly.pdbx_strand_id
1 'polypeptide(L)'
;MLRIAAQEINLLPKDKQEDVDRYKELVVRYKQANNPQQAAFYLNKIAFIYWENGNPKEAINYFLETIPLNERIGNYNDIKAVYSNIALIYSDMDRLDLTLEYFYKSLDAVVS
;
A
#
# COMPACT_ATOMS: atom_id res chain seq x y z
N MET A 1 -11.28 -21.35 31.41
CA MET A 1 -11.03 -19.95 31.00
C MET A 1 -9.66 -19.87 30.34
N LEU A 2 -9.59 -20.12 29.04
CA LEU A 2 -8.37 -19.92 28.26
C LEU A 2 -8.59 -18.69 27.38
N ARG A 3 -7.94 -17.58 27.73
CA ARG A 3 -7.76 -16.43 26.85
C ARG A 3 -6.76 -16.85 25.79
N ILE A 4 -7.24 -17.38 24.66
CA ILE A 4 -6.47 -17.33 23.43
C ILE A 4 -6.53 -15.86 23.02
N ALA A 5 -5.42 -15.15 23.18
CA ALA A 5 -5.22 -13.88 22.51
C ALA A 5 -5.16 -14.21 21.01
N ALA A 6 -6.33 -14.35 20.38
CA ALA A 6 -6.42 -14.09 18.97
C ALA A 6 -5.85 -12.68 18.83
N GLN A 7 -4.76 -12.54 18.07
CA GLN A 7 -4.52 -11.28 17.38
C GLN A 7 -5.89 -10.88 16.85
N GLU A 8 -6.42 -9.74 17.29
CA GLU A 8 -7.61 -9.20 16.67
C GLU A 8 -7.26 -9.14 15.19
N ILE A 9 -7.81 -10.09 14.42
CA ILE A 9 -7.76 -10.01 12.98
C ILE A 9 -8.62 -8.78 12.75
N ASN A 10 -7.99 -7.63 12.58
CA ASN A 10 -8.65 -6.39 12.22
C ASN A 10 -9.19 -6.61 10.80
N LEU A 11 -10.31 -7.31 10.74
CA LEU A 11 -11.03 -7.59 9.53
C LEU A 11 -11.66 -6.29 9.06
N LEU A 12 -11.51 -5.99 7.78
CA LEU A 12 -12.20 -4.87 7.16
C LEU A 12 -13.72 -5.03 7.33
N PRO A 13 -14.47 -3.91 7.40
CA PRO A 13 -15.91 -3.95 7.21
C PRO A 13 -16.27 -4.72 5.95
N LYS A 14 -17.40 -5.45 5.97
CA LYS A 14 -17.77 -6.38 4.89
C LYS A 14 -17.76 -5.73 3.50
N ASP A 15 -18.31 -4.52 3.38
CA ASP A 15 -18.32 -3.75 2.13
C ASP A 15 -16.90 -3.41 1.63
N LYS A 16 -16.00 -3.07 2.56
CA LYS A 16 -14.59 -2.79 2.26
C LYS A 16 -13.83 -4.05 1.85
N GLN A 17 -14.11 -5.18 2.50
CA GLN A 17 -13.53 -6.47 2.12
C GLN A 17 -13.97 -6.87 0.71
N GLU A 18 -15.25 -6.72 0.37
CA GLU A 18 -15.78 -6.99 -0.98
C GLU A 18 -15.12 -6.08 -2.04
N ASP A 19 -14.91 -4.80 -1.73
CA ASP A 19 -14.17 -3.87 -2.61
C ASP A 19 -12.72 -4.31 -2.81
N VAL A 20 -12.02 -4.70 -1.73
CA VAL A 20 -10.64 -5.18 -1.79
C VAL A 20 -10.53 -6.44 -2.63
N ASP A 21 -11.44 -7.40 -2.47
CA ASP A 21 -11.42 -8.66 -3.22
C ASP A 21 -11.65 -8.40 -4.71
N ARG A 22 -12.62 -7.55 -5.07
CA ARG A 22 -12.85 -7.11 -6.46
C ARG A 22 -11.61 -6.41 -7.04
N TYR A 23 -10.95 -5.54 -6.27
CA TYR A 23 -9.74 -4.86 -6.73
C TYR A 23 -8.57 -5.82 -6.90
N LYS A 24 -8.41 -6.84 -6.04
CA LYS A 24 -7.39 -7.88 -6.21
C LYS A 24 -7.57 -8.66 -7.52
N GLU A 25 -8.80 -9.01 -7.87
CA GLU A 25 -9.10 -9.66 -9.16
C GLU A 25 -8.69 -8.77 -10.34
N LEU A 26 -8.99 -7.47 -10.27
CA LEU A 26 -8.57 -6.49 -11.29
C LEU A 26 -7.05 -6.37 -11.37
N VAL A 27 -6.34 -6.33 -10.24
CA VAL A 27 -4.87 -6.31 -10.20
C VAL A 27 -4.30 -7.52 -10.94
N VAL A 28 -4.82 -8.72 -10.68
CA VAL A 28 -4.38 -9.95 -11.37
C VAL A 28 -4.64 -9.84 -12.88
N ARG A 29 -5.85 -9.42 -13.28
CA ARG A 29 -6.21 -9.25 -14.69
C ARG A 29 -5.31 -8.24 -15.40
N TYR A 30 -5.02 -7.10 -14.78
CA TYR A 30 -4.16 -6.07 -15.38
C TYR A 30 -2.69 -6.47 -15.41
N LYS A 31 -2.19 -7.20 -14.40
CA LYS A 31 -0.85 -7.82 -14.45
C LYS A 31 -0.74 -8.80 -15.62
N GLN A 32 -1.74 -9.66 -15.83
CA GLN A 32 -1.80 -10.61 -16.96
C GLN A 32 -1.93 -9.91 -18.32
N ALA A 33 -2.69 -8.82 -18.40
CA ALA A 33 -2.84 -8.00 -19.60
C ALA A 33 -1.64 -7.07 -19.86
N ASN A 34 -0.55 -7.22 -19.11
CA ASN A 34 0.65 -6.40 -19.20
C ASN A 34 0.37 -4.89 -19.05
N ASN A 35 -0.58 -4.53 -18.20
CA ASN A 35 -0.97 -3.16 -17.88
C ASN A 35 -0.59 -2.83 -16.42
N PRO A 36 0.70 -2.58 -16.13
CA PRO A 36 1.18 -2.32 -14.77
C PRO A 36 0.62 -1.02 -14.18
N GLN A 37 0.28 -0.03 -15.01
CA GLN A 37 -0.32 1.24 -14.54
C GLN A 37 -1.67 0.99 -13.86
N GLN A 38 -2.56 0.20 -14.50
CA GLN A 38 -3.85 -0.12 -13.90
C GLN A 38 -3.71 -1.04 -12.69
N ALA A 39 -2.77 -2.00 -12.73
CA ALA A 39 -2.48 -2.83 -11.56
C ALA A 39 -2.01 -1.99 -10.35
N ALA A 40 -1.10 -1.04 -10.56
CA ALA A 40 -0.65 -0.11 -9.51
C ALA A 40 -1.79 0.77 -8.98
N PHE A 41 -2.66 1.26 -9.86
CA PHE A 41 -3.84 2.05 -9.46
C PHE A 41 -4.74 1.30 -8.48
N TYR A 42 -5.09 0.04 -8.76
CA TYR A 42 -5.95 -0.75 -7.87
C TYR A 42 -5.25 -1.18 -6.59
N LEU A 43 -3.94 -1.45 -6.63
CA LEU A 43 -3.14 -1.67 -5.42
C LEU A 43 -3.15 -0.44 -4.49
N ASN A 44 -3.01 0.77 -5.04
CA ASN A 44 -3.15 2.00 -4.26
C ASN A 44 -4.54 2.14 -3.63
N LYS A 45 -5.62 1.78 -4.35
CA LYS A 45 -6.98 1.77 -3.78
C LYS A 45 -7.10 0.80 -2.61
N ILE A 46 -6.53 -0.39 -2.72
CA ILE A 46 -6.50 -1.37 -1.63
C ILE A 46 -5.71 -0.82 -0.43
N ALA A 47 -4.54 -0.22 -0.68
CA ALA A 47 -3.71 0.35 0.36
C ALA A 47 -4.45 1.43 1.17
N PHE A 48 -5.14 2.36 0.49
CA PHE A 48 -5.95 3.38 1.15
C PHE A 48 -7.10 2.78 1.97
N ILE A 49 -7.80 1.76 1.45
CA ILE A 49 -8.85 1.08 2.23
C ILE A 49 -8.29 0.53 3.54
N TYR A 50 -7.14 -0.14 3.52
CA TYR A 50 -6.53 -0.65 4.74
C TYR A 50 -6.09 0.48 5.69
N TRP A 51 -5.47 1.55 5.17
CA TRP A 51 -5.03 2.67 6.00
C TRP A 51 -6.21 3.37 6.70
N GLU A 52 -7.26 3.71 5.95
CA GLU A 52 -8.47 4.37 6.46
C GLU A 52 -9.24 3.51 7.48
N ASN A 53 -9.02 2.19 7.48
CA ASN A 53 -9.69 1.25 8.38
C ASN A 53 -8.76 0.73 9.50
N GLY A 54 -7.67 1.45 9.81
CA GLY A 54 -6.82 1.13 10.96
C GLY A 54 -5.90 -0.08 10.77
N ASN A 55 -5.60 -0.44 9.51
CA ASN A 55 -4.72 -1.55 9.14
C ASN A 55 -3.46 -1.02 8.43
N PRO A 56 -2.57 -0.29 9.13
CA PRO A 56 -1.43 0.39 8.52
C PRO A 56 -0.40 -0.59 7.93
N LYS A 57 -0.23 -1.78 8.51
CA LYS A 57 0.75 -2.77 8.02
C LYS A 57 0.36 -3.31 6.65
N GLU A 58 -0.91 -3.65 6.47
CA GLU A 58 -1.49 -4.10 5.22
C GLU A 58 -1.40 -2.98 4.18
N ALA A 59 -1.75 -1.75 4.55
CA ALA A 59 -1.64 -0.59 3.68
C ALA A 59 -0.22 -0.40 3.13
N ILE A 60 0.80 -0.45 4.00
CA ILE A 60 2.21 -0.37 3.62
C ILE A 60 2.57 -1.48 2.63
N ASN A 61 2.16 -2.72 2.88
CA ASN A 61 2.46 -3.84 1.99
C ASN A 61 1.89 -3.61 0.57
N TYR A 62 0.63 -3.19 0.45
CA TYR A 62 0.04 -2.91 -0.87
C TYR A 62 0.66 -1.70 -1.56
N PHE A 63 1.04 -0.65 -0.81
CA PHE A 63 1.80 0.47 -1.35
C PHE A 63 3.14 0.01 -1.91
N LEU A 64 3.90 -0.80 -1.18
CA LEU A 64 5.19 -1.35 -1.62
C LEU A 64 5.05 -2.22 -2.89
N GLU A 65 3.96 -2.98 -3.03
CA GLU A 65 3.71 -3.76 -4.26
C GLU A 65 3.57 -2.91 -5.53
N THR A 66 3.26 -1.61 -5.42
CA THR A 66 3.16 -0.71 -6.58
C THR A 66 4.50 -0.27 -7.13
N ILE A 67 5.55 -0.27 -6.30
CA ILE A 67 6.89 0.22 -6.65
C ILE A 67 7.44 -0.49 -7.90
N PRO A 68 7.56 -1.83 -7.94
CA PRO A 68 8.10 -2.52 -9.11
C PRO A 68 7.23 -2.35 -10.37
N LEU A 69 5.93 -2.09 -10.23
CA LEU A 69 5.04 -1.82 -11.35
C LEU A 69 5.30 -0.43 -11.95
N ASN A 70 5.51 0.57 -11.09
CA ASN A 70 5.82 1.93 -11.50
C ASN A 70 7.25 2.06 -12.04
N GLU A 71 8.22 1.34 -11.47
CA GLU A 71 9.60 1.28 -11.98
C GLU A 71 9.62 0.76 -13.43
N ARG A 72 8.86 -0.30 -13.72
CA ARG A 72 8.78 -0.92 -15.05
C ARG A 72 8.31 0.05 -16.14
N ILE A 73 7.54 1.08 -15.79
CA ILE A 73 7.01 2.08 -16.72
C ILE A 73 7.63 3.46 -16.54
N GLY A 74 8.68 3.60 -15.71
CA GLY A 74 9.35 4.87 -15.45
C GLY A 74 8.47 5.91 -14.76
N ASN A 75 7.46 5.48 -13.99
CA ASN A 75 6.52 6.37 -13.30
C ASN A 75 7.05 6.75 -11.90
N TYR A 76 8.17 7.45 -11.88
CA TYR A 76 8.86 7.82 -10.64
C TYR A 76 8.05 8.78 -9.75
N ASN A 77 7.17 9.59 -10.32
CA ASN A 77 6.30 10.47 -9.53
C ASN A 77 5.35 9.68 -8.62
N ASP A 78 4.79 8.57 -9.11
CA ASP A 78 3.95 7.70 -8.28
C ASP A 78 4.77 6.96 -7.22
N ILE A 79 6.02 6.59 -7.50
CA ILE A 79 6.93 5.99 -6.50
C ILE A 79 7.17 6.96 -5.35
N LYS A 80 7.41 8.25 -5.63
CA LYS A 80 7.53 9.28 -4.59
C LYS A 80 6.28 9.39 -3.74
N ALA A 81 5.11 9.45 -4.39
CA ALA A 81 3.84 9.54 -3.70
C ALA A 81 3.62 8.32 -2.77
N VAL A 82 3.98 7.12 -3.24
CA VAL A 82 3.94 5.88 -2.45
C VAL A 82 4.85 5.95 -1.24
N TYR A 83 6.11 6.37 -1.40
CA TYR A 83 7.02 6.54 -0.26
C TYR A 83 6.54 7.61 0.73
N SER A 84 6.00 8.72 0.23
CA SER A 84 5.39 9.76 1.07
C SER A 84 4.19 9.22 1.86
N ASN A 85 3.32 8.43 1.24
CA ASN A 85 2.18 7.81 1.94
C ASN A 85 2.64 6.83 3.02
N ILE A 86 3.66 6.02 2.76
CA ILE A 86 4.24 5.12 3.77
C ILE A 86 4.86 5.92 4.92
N ALA A 87 5.55 7.02 4.64
CA ALA A 87 6.10 7.90 5.67
C ALA A 87 4.99 8.50 6.56
N LEU A 88 3.86 8.89 5.96
CA LEU A 88 2.68 9.37 6.69
C LEU A 88 2.09 8.27 7.58
N ILE A 89 1.95 7.04 7.08
CA ILE A 89 1.50 5.90 7.91
C ILE A 89 2.43 5.68 9.11
N TYR A 90 3.75 5.71 8.91
CA TYR A 90 4.69 5.60 10.03
C TYR A 90 4.60 6.78 10.99
N SER A 91 4.30 7.98 10.48
CA SER A 91 4.08 9.16 11.32
C SER A 91 2.85 8.98 12.20
N ASP A 92 1.75 8.44 11.66
CA ASP A 92 0.53 8.12 12.42
C ASP A 92 0.79 7.05 13.51
N MET A 93 1.84 6.25 13.35
CA MET A 93 2.28 5.22 14.30
C MET A 93 3.37 5.72 15.27
N ASP A 94 3.69 7.01 15.30
CA ASP A 94 4.80 7.62 16.06
C ASP A 94 6.18 6.99 15.78
N ARG A 95 6.36 6.38 14.60
CA ARG A 95 7.61 5.76 14.15
C ARG A 95 8.46 6.74 13.35
N LEU A 96 8.93 7.78 14.04
CA LEU A 96 9.69 8.89 13.44
C LEU A 96 10.97 8.45 12.72
N ASP A 97 11.61 7.37 13.19
CA ASP A 97 12.76 6.74 12.54
C ASP A 97 12.41 6.32 11.10
N LEU A 98 11.30 5.60 10.94
CA LEU A 98 10.83 5.10 9.65
C LEU A 98 10.18 6.21 8.80
N THR A 99 9.49 7.17 9.43
CA THR A 99 8.96 8.34 8.73
C THR A 99 10.07 9.08 7.99
N LEU A 100 11.18 9.39 8.67
CA LEU A 100 12.33 10.06 8.06
C LEU A 100 12.95 9.22 6.94
N GLU A 101 13.15 7.92 7.18
CA GLU A 101 13.69 7.01 6.16
C GLU A 101 12.86 7.05 4.86
N TYR A 102 11.53 6.93 4.97
CA TYR A 102 10.65 6.90 3.81
C TYR A 102 10.50 8.27 3.13
N PHE A 103 10.59 9.38 3.88
CA PHE A 103 10.68 10.70 3.25
C PHE A 103 11.98 10.87 2.45
N TYR A 104 13.12 10.38 2.96
CA TYR A 104 14.36 10.38 2.17
C TYR A 104 14.26 9.52 0.92
N LYS A 105 13.67 8.32 1.01
CA LYS A 105 13.38 7.48 -0.18
C LYS A 105 12.51 8.23 -1.21
N SER A 106 11.51 8.99 -0.76
CA SER A 106 10.67 9.82 -1.63
C SER A 106 11.44 10.96 -2.32
N LEU A 107 12.45 11.53 -1.67
CA LEU A 107 13.29 12.57 -2.29
C LEU A 107 14.25 11.96 -3.32
N ASP A 108 14.81 10.79 -3.00
CA ASP A 108 15.83 10.13 -3.83
C ASP A 108 15.27 9.37 -5.04
N ALA A 109 13.95 9.09 -5.08
CA ALA A 109 13.32 8.33 -6.17
C ALA A 109 13.37 9.02 -7.57
N VAL A 110 14.04 10.17 -7.72
CA VAL A 110 14.36 10.83 -9.01
C VAL A 110 15.74 10.46 -9.53
N VAL A 111 16.65 10.00 -8.66
CA VAL A 111 18.09 10.15 -8.87
C VAL A 111 18.76 8.86 -9.39
N SER A 112 17.99 7.93 -9.96
CA SER A 112 18.50 6.70 -10.58
C SER A 112 18.36 6.72 -12.09
#